data_AF-A0A521K2B7-F1
#
_entry.id   AF-A0A521K2B7-F1
#
_cell.length_a   1.000
_cell.length_b   1.000
_cell.length_c   1.000
_cell.angle_alpha   90.00
_cell.angle_beta   90.00
_cell.angle_gamma   90.00
#
_symmetry.space_group_name_H-M   'P 1'
#
loop_
_entity.id
_entity.type
_entity.pdbx_description
1 polymer ?
#
loop_
_entity_poly.entity_id
_entity_poly.type
_entity_poly.pdbx_seq_one_letter_code
_entity_poly.pdbx_strand_id
1 'polypeptide(L)'
;MMAGPALQFALVVIPLAGAALGLAVWSNPRRLKQWALLVAIASGLLLLGMAGRLTAPAEGMLPLALLPMAAFLTLLGQPTHPDNRQAWLMTLALLGLGLGVRISHDHLGSIFLLLLLGLVAALLYRHRAMSGSVPWWGIGTCGLGVIGLLLSLIAPPSVSAGALLMACAILLPLPPLHGSYVAAFRGLPGNLPAFLALLLPSLGFHRLLDLMPSLPEPLVEALVLPALAGMLYGSMKALTQSRVRLLLAYAGLSFFSILWWYVAATRTAPPQAGVYLCSVGLATGGLLLAWHAIQARYGEVDRRAVTGLVYRMPRFAVLVSLLALAAMGLPPFGLFSGFLSLLLAPSLPRSGAWLIVFGAWLTASWYILDMVQGLLFGRQRSDLRYTDLRRSEFASLVLCLLLLIALGLTPARFFQPGTSTPQLRTAMESLSWNR
;
A
#
# COMPACT_ATOMS: atom_id res chain seq x y z
N MET A 1 29.64 -0.23 -10.56
CA MET A 1 29.26 -1.32 -11.47
C MET A 1 27.78 -1.60 -11.31
N MET A 2 26.98 -1.27 -12.32
CA MET A 2 25.54 -1.57 -12.33
C MET A 2 25.31 -3.08 -12.28
N ALA A 3 24.23 -3.54 -11.63
CA ALA A 3 23.89 -4.97 -11.63
C ALA A 3 23.64 -5.44 -13.07
N GLY A 4 24.24 -6.58 -13.46
CA GLY A 4 24.00 -7.16 -14.78
C GLY A 4 22.52 -7.55 -14.96
N PRO A 5 22.00 -7.58 -16.20
CA PRO A 5 20.58 -7.83 -16.48
C PRO A 5 20.09 -9.16 -15.90
N ALA A 6 20.92 -10.20 -15.92
CA ALA A 6 20.60 -11.50 -15.32
C ALA A 6 20.30 -11.43 -13.80
N LEU A 7 21.02 -10.56 -13.07
CA LEU A 7 20.82 -10.37 -11.63
C LEU A 7 19.50 -9.62 -11.36
N GLN A 8 19.17 -8.63 -12.19
CA GLN A 8 17.90 -7.91 -12.10
C GLN A 8 16.70 -8.83 -12.39
N PHE A 9 16.81 -9.71 -13.39
CA PHE A 9 15.79 -10.72 -13.65
C PHE A 9 15.63 -11.73 -12.50
N ALA A 10 16.70 -12.04 -11.76
CA ALA A 10 16.60 -12.93 -10.60
C ALA A 10 15.64 -12.40 -9.50
N LEU A 11 15.57 -11.07 -9.31
CA LEU A 11 14.62 -10.45 -8.36
C LEU A 11 13.16 -10.71 -8.72
N VAL A 12 12.86 -10.88 -10.02
CA VAL A 12 11.52 -11.17 -10.54
C VAL A 12 11.26 -12.68 -10.54
N VAL A 13 12.26 -13.46 -10.96
CA VAL A 13 12.13 -14.91 -11.15
C VAL A 13 11.99 -15.64 -9.82
N ILE A 14 12.75 -15.28 -8.77
CA ILE A 14 12.69 -15.97 -7.47
C ILE A 14 11.26 -16.05 -6.90
N PRO A 15 10.52 -14.93 -6.74
CA PRO A 15 9.15 -15.00 -6.22
C PRO A 15 8.17 -15.70 -7.17
N LEU A 16 8.31 -15.55 -8.49
CA LEU A 16 7.44 -16.23 -9.47
C LEU A 16 7.67 -17.74 -9.51
N ALA A 17 8.93 -18.17 -9.62
CA ALA A 17 9.33 -19.57 -9.56
C ALA A 17 9.00 -20.16 -8.20
N GLY A 18 9.19 -19.41 -7.11
CA GLY A 18 8.77 -19.82 -5.77
C GLY A 18 7.27 -20.05 -5.65
N ALA A 19 6.44 -19.23 -6.31
CA ALA A 19 5.00 -19.45 -6.39
C ALA A 19 4.65 -20.74 -7.17
N ALA A 20 5.30 -20.97 -8.30
CA ALA A 20 5.08 -22.16 -9.13
C ALA A 20 5.54 -23.45 -8.42
N LEU A 21 6.76 -23.46 -7.86
CA LEU A 21 7.32 -24.58 -7.10
C LEU A 21 6.53 -24.85 -5.82
N GLY A 22 5.88 -23.83 -5.24
CA GLY A 22 4.99 -24.00 -4.11
C GLY A 22 3.80 -24.92 -4.40
N LEU A 23 3.39 -25.08 -5.66
CA LEU A 23 2.34 -26.04 -6.06
C LEU A 23 2.75 -27.50 -5.77
N ALA A 24 4.04 -27.83 -5.83
CA ALA A 24 4.53 -29.17 -5.50
C ALA A 24 4.31 -29.53 -4.02
N VAL A 25 4.25 -28.52 -3.15
CA VAL A 25 4.06 -28.68 -1.70
C VAL A 25 2.62 -28.30 -1.27
N TRP A 26 1.70 -28.19 -2.23
CA TRP A 26 0.32 -27.75 -1.99
C TRP A 26 -0.44 -28.60 -0.97
N SER A 27 -0.15 -29.90 -0.90
CA SER A 27 -0.85 -30.85 -0.01
C SER A 27 -0.68 -30.53 1.46
N ASN A 28 0.47 -29.98 1.87
CA ASN A 28 0.80 -29.71 3.27
C ASN A 28 0.84 -28.20 3.58
N PRO A 29 -0.19 -27.64 4.25
CA PRO A 29 -0.30 -26.20 4.46
C PRO A 29 0.83 -25.64 5.34
N ARG A 30 1.40 -26.44 6.26
CA ARG A 30 2.53 -25.99 7.10
C ARG A 30 3.79 -25.82 6.27
N ARG A 31 4.11 -26.81 5.43
CA ARG A 31 5.28 -26.75 4.55
C ARG A 31 5.12 -25.66 3.48
N LEU A 32 3.92 -25.49 2.94
CA LEU A 32 3.64 -24.43 1.97
C LEU A 32 3.85 -23.03 2.58
N LYS A 33 3.39 -22.79 3.82
CA LYS A 33 3.65 -21.53 4.52
C LYS A 33 5.15 -21.30 4.73
N GLN A 34 5.88 -22.32 5.18
CA GLN A 34 7.34 -22.23 5.38
C GLN A 34 8.07 -21.92 4.07
N TRP A 35 7.71 -22.62 2.99
CA TRP A 35 8.24 -22.36 1.65
C TRP A 35 8.00 -20.92 1.22
N ALA A 36 6.77 -20.43 1.35
CA ALA A 36 6.44 -19.06 0.96
C ALA A 36 7.22 -18.01 1.77
N LEU A 37 7.40 -18.23 3.08
CA LEU A 37 8.22 -17.35 3.92
C LEU A 37 9.69 -17.35 3.48
N LEU A 38 10.26 -18.52 3.18
CA LEU A 38 11.65 -18.62 2.71
C LEU A 38 11.85 -17.90 1.38
N VAL A 39 10.93 -18.04 0.44
CA VAL A 39 10.97 -17.31 -0.84
C VAL A 39 10.89 -15.80 -0.62
N ALA A 40 9.99 -15.32 0.25
CA ALA A 40 9.88 -13.89 0.55
C ALA A 40 11.15 -13.33 1.20
N ILE A 41 11.77 -14.07 2.12
CA ILE A 41 13.06 -13.72 2.73
C ILE A 41 14.16 -13.68 1.65
N ALA A 42 14.24 -14.70 0.79
CA ALA A 42 15.23 -14.76 -0.27
C ALA A 42 15.11 -13.56 -1.23
N SER A 43 13.88 -13.21 -1.64
CA SER A 43 13.61 -12.02 -2.44
C SER A 43 14.03 -10.73 -1.74
N GLY A 44 13.76 -10.60 -0.43
CA GLY A 44 14.17 -9.44 0.36
C GLY A 44 15.68 -9.31 0.52
N LEU A 45 16.38 -10.41 0.83
CA LEU A 45 17.84 -10.44 0.95
C LEU A 45 18.53 -10.15 -0.38
N LEU A 46 18.01 -10.70 -1.47
CA LEU A 46 18.52 -10.42 -2.81
C LEU A 46 18.37 -8.93 -3.14
N LEU A 47 17.22 -8.34 -2.83
CA LEU A 47 16.99 -6.91 -3.06
C LEU A 47 17.92 -6.03 -2.23
N LEU A 48 18.13 -6.36 -0.95
CA LEU A 48 19.08 -5.66 -0.08
C LEU A 48 20.51 -5.75 -0.61
N GLY A 49 20.94 -6.93 -1.05
CA GLY A 49 22.26 -7.14 -1.65
C GLY A 49 22.47 -6.37 -2.95
N MET A 50 21.39 -6.00 -3.64
CA MET A 50 21.42 -5.21 -4.88
C MET A 50 21.08 -3.74 -4.71
N ALA A 51 20.67 -3.28 -3.53
CA ALA A 51 20.20 -1.92 -3.34
C ALA A 51 21.23 -0.87 -3.81
N GLY A 52 22.52 -1.09 -3.56
CA GLY A 52 23.60 -0.20 -4.03
C GLY A 52 23.97 -0.31 -5.52
N ARG A 53 23.34 -1.23 -6.27
CA ARG A 53 23.65 -1.51 -7.69
C ARG A 53 22.47 -1.24 -8.64
N LEU A 54 21.31 -0.92 -8.10
CA LEU A 54 20.10 -0.57 -8.84
C LEU A 54 20.07 0.95 -9.08
N THR A 55 19.48 1.36 -10.20
CA THR A 55 19.17 2.77 -10.44
C THR A 55 18.08 3.20 -9.46
N ALA A 56 18.30 4.30 -8.74
CA ALA A 56 17.29 4.83 -7.83
C ALA A 56 16.15 5.45 -8.66
N PRO A 57 14.89 4.96 -8.53
CA PRO A 57 13.75 5.57 -9.20
C PRO A 57 13.44 6.95 -8.60
N ALA A 58 12.66 7.78 -9.31
CA ALA A 58 12.34 9.16 -8.92
C ALA A 58 11.69 9.29 -7.52
N GLU A 59 10.89 8.29 -7.13
CA GLU A 59 10.24 8.13 -5.81
C GLU A 59 11.18 7.66 -4.68
N GLY A 60 12.43 7.34 -5.00
CA GLY A 60 13.40 6.74 -4.07
C GLY A 60 13.29 5.21 -3.98
N MET A 61 14.31 4.57 -3.40
CA MET A 61 14.38 3.10 -3.30
C MET A 61 13.44 2.50 -2.25
N LEU A 62 12.89 3.33 -1.37
CA LEU A 62 12.11 2.89 -0.21
C LEU A 62 10.86 2.09 -0.58
N PRO A 63 10.00 2.54 -1.51
CA PRO A 63 8.81 1.76 -1.84
C PRO A 63 9.18 0.40 -2.44
N LEU A 64 10.34 0.28 -3.11
CA LEU A 64 10.80 -0.98 -3.70
C LEU A 64 11.26 -1.94 -2.59
N ALA A 65 12.05 -1.43 -1.65
CA ALA A 65 12.56 -2.18 -0.50
C ALA A 65 11.45 -2.73 0.41
N LEU A 66 10.32 -2.02 0.51
CA LEU A 66 9.21 -2.43 1.38
C LEU A 66 8.30 -3.51 0.78
N LEU A 67 8.34 -3.77 -0.54
CA LEU A 67 7.47 -4.79 -1.15
C LEU A 67 7.74 -6.21 -0.63
N PRO A 68 8.98 -6.73 -0.62
CA PRO A 68 9.25 -8.05 -0.05
C PRO A 68 8.94 -8.11 1.44
N MET A 69 9.17 -7.02 2.17
CA MET A 69 8.87 -6.95 3.60
C MET A 69 7.36 -7.01 3.86
N ALA A 70 6.55 -6.27 3.11
CA ALA A 70 5.09 -6.34 3.21
C ALA A 70 4.55 -7.73 2.83
N ALA A 71 5.09 -8.35 1.78
CA ALA A 71 4.75 -9.73 1.42
C ALA A 71 5.09 -10.70 2.57
N PHE A 72 6.28 -10.57 3.15
CA PHE A 72 6.71 -11.37 4.30
C PHE A 72 5.76 -11.20 5.50
N LEU A 73 5.40 -9.96 5.85
CA LEU A 73 4.42 -9.67 6.90
C LEU A 73 3.09 -10.38 6.63
N THR A 74 2.56 -10.25 5.42
CA THR A 74 1.27 -10.88 5.08
C THR A 74 1.29 -12.40 5.18
N LEU A 75 2.37 -13.03 4.73
CA LEU A 75 2.58 -14.48 4.80
C LEU A 75 2.76 -14.94 6.25
N LEU A 76 3.51 -14.18 7.05
CA LEU A 76 3.79 -14.49 8.45
C LEU A 76 2.51 -14.41 9.29
N GLY A 77 1.77 -13.32 9.14
CA GLY A 77 0.53 -13.06 9.89
C GLY A 77 -0.62 -14.01 9.53
N GLN A 78 -0.56 -14.72 8.41
CA GLN A 78 -1.67 -15.56 7.98
C GLN A 78 -1.68 -16.90 8.74
N PRO A 79 -2.80 -17.29 9.38
CA PRO A 79 -2.88 -18.55 10.12
C PRO A 79 -2.79 -19.74 9.15
N THR A 80 -2.18 -20.84 9.63
CA THR A 80 -2.06 -22.09 8.88
C THR A 80 -3.43 -22.77 8.78
N HIS A 81 -4.15 -22.52 7.69
CA HIS A 81 -5.42 -23.14 7.36
C HIS A 81 -5.44 -23.58 5.89
N PRO A 82 -6.09 -24.68 5.51
CA PRO A 82 -6.20 -25.12 4.12
C PRO A 82 -6.75 -24.06 3.16
N ASP A 83 -7.71 -23.25 3.61
CA ASP A 83 -8.35 -22.22 2.78
C ASP A 83 -7.40 -21.06 2.42
N ASN A 84 -6.32 -20.91 3.17
CA ASN A 84 -5.35 -19.83 3.01
C ASN A 84 -4.25 -20.15 1.98
N ARG A 85 -4.16 -21.39 1.48
CA ARG A 85 -3.08 -21.84 0.57
C ARG A 85 -2.96 -20.97 -0.68
N GLN A 86 -4.10 -20.61 -1.27
CA GLN A 86 -4.14 -19.77 -2.47
C GLN A 86 -3.54 -18.39 -2.20
N ALA A 87 -3.88 -17.76 -1.06
CA ALA A 87 -3.39 -16.42 -0.73
C ALA A 87 -1.86 -16.38 -0.62
N TRP A 88 -1.22 -17.43 -0.10
CA TRP A 88 0.24 -17.50 -0.02
C TRP A 88 0.91 -17.49 -1.39
N LEU A 89 0.46 -18.35 -2.32
CA LEU A 89 1.02 -18.40 -3.67
C LEU A 89 0.72 -17.13 -4.45
N MET A 90 -0.48 -16.56 -4.31
CA MET A 90 -0.85 -15.31 -4.98
C MET A 90 -0.02 -14.14 -4.46
N THR A 91 0.32 -14.10 -3.17
CA THR A 91 1.21 -13.07 -2.60
C THR A 91 2.59 -13.11 -3.24
N LEU A 92 3.17 -14.31 -3.42
CA LEU A 92 4.45 -14.48 -4.11
C LEU A 92 4.37 -14.11 -5.60
N ALA A 93 3.32 -14.55 -6.29
CA ALA A 93 3.12 -14.21 -7.69
C ALA A 93 3.01 -12.69 -7.90
N LEU A 94 2.19 -12.03 -7.09
CA LEU A 94 2.03 -10.58 -7.11
C LEU A 94 3.30 -9.83 -6.70
N LEU A 95 4.09 -10.37 -5.75
CA LEU A 95 5.39 -9.81 -5.40
C LEU A 95 6.34 -9.84 -6.60
N GLY A 96 6.42 -10.99 -7.29
CA GLY A 96 7.28 -11.13 -8.46
C GLY A 96 6.87 -10.22 -9.61
N LEU A 97 5.58 -10.19 -9.96
CA LEU A 97 5.07 -9.27 -10.97
C LEU A 97 5.32 -7.81 -10.56
N GLY A 98 5.09 -7.45 -9.30
CA GLY A 98 5.32 -6.10 -8.78
C GLY A 98 6.78 -5.65 -8.83
N LEU A 99 7.72 -6.54 -8.48
CA LEU A 99 9.15 -6.27 -8.65
C LEU A 99 9.51 -6.15 -10.15
N GLY A 100 8.90 -6.99 -11.00
CA GLY A 100 9.06 -6.92 -12.45
C GLY A 100 8.64 -5.58 -13.03
N VAL A 101 7.51 -5.01 -12.59
CA VAL A 101 7.04 -3.69 -13.04
C VAL A 101 8.04 -2.58 -12.73
N ARG A 102 8.73 -2.66 -11.59
CA ARG A 102 9.60 -1.56 -11.10
C ARG A 102 11.06 -1.68 -11.51
N ILE A 103 11.53 -2.90 -11.74
CA ILE A 103 12.92 -3.15 -12.16
C ILE A 103 13.03 -3.09 -13.69
N SER A 104 11.99 -3.55 -14.40
CA SER A 104 11.99 -3.59 -15.86
C SER A 104 11.64 -2.22 -16.43
N HIS A 105 12.47 -1.75 -17.35
CA HIS A 105 12.24 -0.52 -18.11
C HIS A 105 11.40 -0.82 -19.37
N ASP A 106 10.83 0.22 -19.97
CA ASP A 106 10.11 0.17 -21.25
C ASP A 106 8.91 -0.79 -21.28
N HIS A 107 8.71 -1.50 -22.39
CA HIS A 107 7.53 -2.35 -22.63
C HIS A 107 7.44 -3.55 -21.69
N LEU A 108 8.56 -4.11 -21.21
CA LEU A 108 8.56 -5.25 -20.29
C LEU A 108 7.87 -4.92 -18.97
N GLY A 109 8.10 -3.72 -18.45
CA GLY A 109 7.43 -3.26 -17.23
C GLY A 109 5.91 -3.14 -17.41
N SER A 110 5.43 -2.74 -18.60
CA SER A 110 4.01 -2.70 -18.93
C SER A 110 3.41 -4.10 -19.09
N ILE A 111 4.16 -5.07 -19.62
CA ILE A 111 3.73 -6.47 -19.70
C ILE A 111 3.56 -7.07 -18.30
N PHE A 112 4.52 -6.86 -17.39
CA PHE A 112 4.38 -7.30 -15.99
C PHE A 112 3.16 -6.68 -15.31
N LEU A 113 2.89 -5.40 -15.59
CA LEU A 113 1.76 -4.69 -15.02
C LEU A 113 0.43 -5.22 -15.56
N LEU A 114 0.38 -5.55 -16.85
CA LEU A 114 -0.77 -6.17 -17.50
C LEU A 114 -1.05 -7.55 -16.90
N LEU A 115 -0.02 -8.38 -16.74
CA LEU A 115 -0.13 -9.67 -16.06
C LEU A 115 -0.63 -9.53 -14.62
N LEU A 116 -0.16 -8.51 -13.90
CA LEU A 116 -0.57 -8.22 -12.52
C LEU A 116 -2.05 -7.84 -12.44
N LEU A 117 -2.50 -6.89 -13.26
CA LEU A 117 -3.92 -6.51 -13.30
C LEU A 117 -4.81 -7.65 -13.79
N GLY A 118 -4.34 -8.43 -14.77
CA GLY A 118 -5.04 -9.63 -15.23
C GLY A 118 -5.21 -10.67 -14.12
N LEU A 119 -4.15 -10.90 -13.32
CA LEU A 119 -4.21 -11.78 -12.16
C LEU A 119 -5.17 -11.25 -11.09
N VAL A 120 -5.14 -9.96 -10.77
CA VAL A 120 -6.07 -9.34 -9.82
C VAL A 120 -7.52 -9.47 -10.32
N ALA A 121 -7.78 -9.18 -11.60
CA ALA A 121 -9.10 -9.33 -12.21
C ALA A 121 -9.60 -10.79 -12.12
N ALA A 122 -8.74 -11.77 -12.45
CA ALA A 122 -9.06 -13.19 -12.35
C ALA A 122 -9.38 -13.61 -10.90
N LEU A 123 -8.64 -13.08 -9.92
CA LEU A 123 -8.90 -13.35 -8.51
C LEU A 123 -10.22 -12.74 -8.03
N LEU A 124 -10.54 -11.51 -8.44
CA LEU A 124 -11.81 -10.86 -8.16
C LEU A 124 -12.98 -11.62 -8.78
N TYR A 125 -12.83 -12.07 -10.03
CA TYR A 125 -13.81 -12.89 -10.72
C TYR A 125 -14.07 -14.21 -9.99
N ARG A 126 -12.99 -14.91 -9.60
CA ARG A 126 -13.07 -16.21 -8.91
C ARG A 126 -13.74 -16.12 -7.54
N HIS A 127 -13.49 -15.06 -6.78
CA HIS A 127 -14.02 -14.91 -5.41
C HIS A 127 -15.30 -14.07 -5.33
N ARG A 128 -15.93 -13.74 -6.47
CA ARG A 128 -17.14 -12.90 -6.53
C ARG A 128 -18.31 -13.46 -5.70
N ALA A 129 -18.50 -14.78 -5.74
CA ALA A 129 -19.65 -15.46 -5.14
C ALA A 129 -19.56 -15.49 -3.60
N MET A 130 -18.35 -15.67 -3.06
CA MET A 130 -18.10 -15.70 -1.63
C MET A 130 -18.32 -14.33 -0.96
N SER A 131 -18.18 -13.24 -1.73
CA SER A 131 -18.31 -11.88 -1.22
C SER A 131 -19.76 -11.33 -1.25
N GLY A 132 -20.72 -12.12 -1.73
CA GLY A 132 -22.16 -11.80 -1.79
C GLY A 132 -22.56 -10.66 -2.75
N SER A 133 -21.59 -9.96 -3.35
CA SER A 133 -21.73 -8.92 -4.40
C SER A 133 -20.42 -8.13 -4.50
N VAL A 134 -19.34 -8.71 -5.03
CA VAL A 134 -18.31 -7.80 -5.58
C VAL A 134 -19.01 -7.01 -6.69
N PRO A 135 -19.09 -5.67 -6.61
CA PRO A 135 -19.79 -4.94 -7.64
C PRO A 135 -19.05 -5.20 -8.95
N TRP A 136 -19.76 -5.59 -10.00
CA TRP A 136 -19.20 -5.76 -11.35
C TRP A 136 -18.33 -4.57 -11.76
N TRP A 137 -18.62 -3.41 -11.20
CA TRP A 137 -17.79 -2.21 -11.19
C TRP A 137 -16.29 -2.43 -10.87
N GLY A 138 -15.96 -3.23 -9.85
CA GLY A 138 -14.57 -3.49 -9.47
C GLY A 138 -13.82 -4.35 -10.48
N ILE A 139 -14.50 -5.32 -11.08
CA ILE A 139 -13.93 -6.15 -12.16
C ILE A 139 -13.82 -5.30 -13.44
N GLY A 140 -14.84 -4.49 -13.74
CA GLY A 140 -14.87 -3.59 -14.89
C GLY A 140 -13.74 -2.55 -14.85
N THR A 141 -13.54 -1.88 -13.72
CA THR A 141 -12.41 -0.93 -13.55
C THR A 141 -11.05 -1.62 -13.67
N CYS A 142 -10.88 -2.84 -13.17
CA CYS A 142 -9.66 -3.61 -13.40
C CYS A 142 -9.47 -3.96 -14.89
N GLY A 143 -10.54 -4.34 -15.58
CA GLY A 143 -10.54 -4.61 -17.02
C GLY A 143 -10.24 -3.38 -17.86
N LEU A 144 -10.77 -2.20 -17.50
CA LEU A 144 -10.41 -0.92 -18.10
C LEU A 144 -8.92 -0.63 -17.98
N GLY A 145 -8.29 -1.00 -16.85
CA GLY A 145 -6.85 -0.88 -16.67
C GLY A 145 -6.05 -1.77 -17.63
N VAL A 146 -6.50 -3.01 -17.83
CA VAL A 146 -5.89 -3.93 -18.81
C VAL A 146 -6.03 -3.38 -20.23
N ILE A 147 -7.22 -2.89 -20.60
CA ILE A 147 -7.47 -2.28 -21.91
C ILE A 147 -6.61 -1.02 -22.10
N GLY A 148 -6.51 -0.16 -21.07
CA GLY A 148 -5.67 1.03 -21.08
C GLY A 148 -4.19 0.70 -21.30
N LEU A 149 -3.68 -0.34 -20.64
CA LEU A 149 -2.30 -0.79 -20.85
C LEU A 149 -2.09 -1.36 -22.26
N LEU A 150 -3.01 -2.16 -22.77
CA LEU A 150 -2.94 -2.65 -24.15
C LEU A 150 -2.95 -1.50 -25.15
N LEU A 151 -3.82 -0.51 -24.94
CA LEU A 151 -3.90 0.68 -25.78
C LEU A 151 -2.59 1.47 -25.72
N SER A 152 -1.98 1.61 -24.54
CA SER A 152 -0.70 2.32 -24.39
C SER A 152 0.45 1.74 -25.19
N LEU A 153 0.39 0.44 -25.52
CA LEU A 153 1.43 -0.26 -26.29
C LEU A 153 1.28 -0.09 -27.81
N ILE A 154 0.09 0.27 -28.28
CA ILE A 154 -0.25 0.27 -29.71
C ILE A 154 -0.58 1.70 -30.21
N ALA A 155 -1.09 2.55 -29.32
CA ALA A 155 -1.60 3.87 -29.67
C ALA A 155 -0.49 4.93 -29.80
N PRO A 156 -0.76 6.04 -30.54
CA PRO A 156 0.15 7.17 -30.61
C PRO A 156 0.40 7.81 -29.24
N PRO A 157 1.49 8.58 -29.06
CA PRO A 157 1.97 9.06 -27.76
C PRO A 157 0.92 9.80 -26.91
N SER A 158 0.08 10.64 -27.53
CA SER A 158 -0.95 11.40 -26.84
C SER A 158 -2.04 10.51 -26.22
N VAL A 159 -2.49 9.50 -26.96
CA VAL A 159 -3.49 8.53 -26.50
C VAL A 159 -2.87 7.56 -25.50
N SER A 160 -1.61 7.17 -25.70
CA SER A 160 -0.87 6.31 -24.78
C SER A 160 -0.71 6.96 -23.40
N ALA A 161 -0.38 8.25 -23.34
CA ALA A 161 -0.25 8.97 -22.08
C ALA A 161 -1.57 8.99 -21.27
N GLY A 162 -2.70 9.27 -21.93
CA GLY A 162 -4.02 9.23 -21.28
C GLY A 162 -4.40 7.82 -20.79
N ALA A 163 -4.07 6.79 -21.58
CA ALA A 163 -4.35 5.39 -21.22
C ALA A 163 -3.49 4.91 -20.03
N LEU A 164 -2.21 5.33 -19.98
CA LEU A 164 -1.33 5.08 -18.83
C LEU A 164 -1.80 5.84 -17.60
N LEU A 165 -2.25 7.09 -17.73
CA LEU A 165 -2.80 7.86 -16.61
C LEU A 165 -4.04 7.17 -16.03
N MET A 166 -4.91 6.64 -16.88
CA MET A 166 -6.06 5.84 -16.46
C MET A 166 -5.62 4.58 -15.70
N ALA A 167 -4.62 3.85 -16.19
CA ALA A 167 -4.06 2.70 -15.48
C ALA A 167 -3.49 3.12 -14.11
N CYS A 168 -2.77 4.25 -14.03
CA CYS A 168 -2.27 4.80 -12.77
C CYS A 168 -3.40 5.10 -11.78
N ALA A 169 -4.50 5.73 -12.24
CA ALA A 169 -5.67 6.05 -11.42
C ALA A 169 -6.46 4.81 -10.93
N ILE A 170 -6.32 3.66 -11.60
CA ILE A 170 -6.89 2.38 -11.17
C ILE A 170 -6.01 1.73 -10.09
N LEU A 171 -4.67 1.82 -10.22
CA LEU A 171 -3.72 1.26 -9.27
C LEU A 171 -3.55 2.10 -8.00
N LEU A 172 -3.34 3.41 -8.17
CA LEU A 172 -3.38 4.42 -7.12
C LEU A 172 -4.78 5.02 -7.11
N PRO A 173 -5.68 4.54 -6.24
CA PRO A 173 -7.12 4.68 -6.43
C PRO A 173 -7.54 6.15 -6.45
N LEU A 174 -8.22 6.55 -7.53
CA LEU A 174 -8.78 7.88 -7.73
C LEU A 174 -10.23 7.75 -8.25
N PRO A 175 -11.20 8.57 -7.81
CA PRO A 175 -12.54 8.52 -8.39
C PRO A 175 -12.56 8.98 -9.85
N PRO A 176 -13.36 8.34 -10.72
CA PRO A 176 -14.30 7.24 -10.46
C PRO A 176 -13.67 5.82 -10.56
N LEU A 177 -12.37 5.71 -10.78
CA LEU A 177 -11.64 4.48 -11.12
C LEU A 177 -11.22 3.60 -9.93
N HIS A 178 -11.47 4.04 -8.70
CA HIS A 178 -11.13 3.36 -7.44
C HIS A 178 -11.80 1.98 -7.19
N GLY A 179 -12.69 1.53 -8.09
CA GLY A 179 -13.52 0.35 -7.90
C GLY A 179 -12.76 -0.95 -7.67
N SER A 180 -11.66 -1.16 -8.40
CA SER A 180 -10.80 -2.34 -8.32
C SER A 180 -10.14 -2.47 -6.95
N TYR A 181 -9.63 -1.35 -6.42
CA TYR A 181 -8.99 -1.27 -5.11
C TYR A 181 -9.97 -1.63 -3.99
N VAL A 182 -11.18 -1.07 -4.01
CA VAL A 182 -12.22 -1.40 -3.01
C VAL A 182 -12.67 -2.86 -3.14
N ALA A 183 -12.81 -3.37 -4.37
CA ALA A 183 -13.18 -4.76 -4.61
C ALA A 183 -12.12 -5.74 -4.09
N ALA A 184 -10.84 -5.42 -4.23
CA ALA A 184 -9.73 -6.23 -3.71
C ALA A 184 -9.85 -6.43 -2.20
N PHE A 185 -10.24 -5.40 -1.46
CA PHE A 185 -10.37 -5.46 0.00
C PHE A 185 -11.59 -6.26 0.44
N ARG A 186 -12.66 -6.23 -0.35
CA ARG A 186 -13.90 -6.90 -0.01
C ARG A 186 -13.84 -8.40 -0.24
N GLY A 187 -13.31 -8.81 -1.39
CA GLY A 187 -13.53 -10.16 -1.93
C GLY A 187 -12.33 -11.09 -1.88
N LEU A 188 -11.11 -10.58 -1.75
CA LEU A 188 -9.93 -11.43 -1.83
C LEU A 188 -9.67 -12.22 -0.54
N PRO A 189 -9.19 -13.46 -0.66
CA PRO A 189 -9.06 -14.37 0.48
C PRO A 189 -7.87 -14.01 1.38
N GLY A 190 -8.02 -14.32 2.67
CA GLY A 190 -6.91 -14.28 3.62
C GLY A 190 -6.32 -12.89 3.84
N ASN A 191 -4.99 -12.85 3.95
CA ASN A 191 -4.21 -11.61 4.11
C ASN A 191 -3.82 -10.93 2.79
N LEU A 192 -4.29 -11.45 1.64
CA LEU A 192 -3.96 -10.88 0.33
C LEU A 192 -4.30 -9.38 0.21
N PRO A 193 -5.45 -8.89 0.72
CA PRO A 193 -5.74 -7.45 0.75
C PRO A 193 -4.69 -6.61 1.46
N ALA A 194 -4.08 -7.14 2.53
CA ALA A 194 -3.08 -6.40 3.30
C ALA A 194 -1.81 -6.13 2.49
N PHE A 195 -1.43 -7.05 1.59
CA PHE A 195 -0.31 -6.86 0.69
C PHE A 195 -0.68 -5.88 -0.44
N LEU A 196 -1.88 -6.03 -1.00
CA LEU A 196 -2.38 -5.17 -2.07
C LEU A 196 -2.57 -3.71 -1.63
N ALA A 197 -2.81 -3.46 -0.35
CA ALA A 197 -2.88 -2.13 0.25
C ALA A 197 -1.59 -1.31 0.03
N LEU A 198 -0.43 -1.96 -0.07
CA LEU A 198 0.84 -1.32 -0.42
C LEU A 198 1.19 -1.52 -1.89
N LEU A 199 1.01 -2.73 -2.42
CA LEU A 199 1.45 -3.09 -3.76
C LEU A 199 0.79 -2.22 -4.84
N LEU A 200 -0.55 -2.18 -4.92
CA LEU A 200 -1.22 -1.47 -6.01
C LEU A 200 -0.91 0.03 -6.01
N PRO A 201 -1.04 0.75 -4.88
CA PRO A 201 -0.72 2.17 -4.82
C PRO A 201 0.75 2.46 -5.14
N SER A 202 1.68 1.58 -4.71
CA SER A 202 3.11 1.74 -5.03
C SER A 202 3.41 1.64 -6.52
N LEU A 203 2.75 0.72 -7.23
CA LEU A 203 2.92 0.56 -8.68
C LEU A 203 2.25 1.69 -9.47
N GLY A 204 1.08 2.13 -9.02
CA GLY A 204 0.38 3.28 -9.60
C GLY A 204 1.18 4.58 -9.44
N PHE A 205 1.76 4.79 -8.25
CA PHE A 205 2.61 5.96 -7.99
C PHE A 205 3.90 5.91 -8.82
N HIS A 206 4.59 4.77 -8.87
CA HIS A 206 5.76 4.57 -9.72
C HIS A 206 5.50 4.98 -11.18
N ARG A 207 4.42 4.45 -11.77
CA ARG A 207 4.04 4.77 -13.15
C ARG A 207 3.57 6.20 -13.35
N LEU A 208 2.93 6.79 -12.34
CA LEU A 208 2.56 8.20 -12.39
C LEU A 208 3.80 9.08 -12.50
N LEU A 209 4.87 8.78 -11.77
CA LEU A 209 6.11 9.57 -11.82
C LEU A 209 6.85 9.43 -13.14
N ASP A 210 6.89 8.23 -13.72
CA ASP A 210 7.44 8.02 -15.07
C ASP A 210 6.66 8.84 -16.12
N LEU A 211 5.34 8.94 -15.94
CA LEU A 211 4.43 9.58 -16.87
C LEU A 211 4.38 11.11 -16.72
N MET A 212 4.56 11.63 -15.51
CA MET A 212 4.43 13.06 -15.17
C MET A 212 5.13 14.03 -16.15
N PRO A 213 6.41 13.82 -16.55
CA PRO A 213 7.10 14.73 -17.46
C PRO A 213 6.49 14.80 -18.87
N SER A 214 5.72 13.77 -19.26
CA SER A 214 5.11 13.66 -20.59
C SER A 214 3.66 14.16 -20.65
N LEU A 215 3.05 14.47 -19.50
CA LEU A 215 1.65 14.85 -19.44
C LEU A 215 1.46 16.34 -19.81
N PRO A 216 0.46 16.67 -20.64
CA PRO A 216 0.09 18.06 -20.91
C PRO A 216 -0.30 18.77 -19.61
N GLU A 217 0.16 20.02 -19.44
CA GLU A 217 -0.20 20.86 -18.29
C GLU A 217 -1.69 20.90 -17.95
N PRO A 218 -2.63 21.11 -18.91
CA PRO A 218 -4.05 21.15 -18.58
C PRO A 218 -4.59 19.83 -18.02
N LEU A 219 -3.98 18.70 -18.39
CA LEU A 219 -4.36 17.38 -17.88
C LEU A 219 -3.86 17.19 -16.44
N VAL A 220 -2.67 17.69 -16.12
CA VAL A 220 -2.15 17.65 -14.74
C VAL A 220 -3.00 18.52 -13.82
N GLU A 221 -3.40 19.71 -14.28
CA GLU A 221 -4.30 20.59 -13.51
C GLU A 221 -5.69 19.98 -13.33
N ALA A 222 -6.21 19.28 -14.35
CA ALA A 222 -7.47 18.57 -14.27
C ALA A 222 -7.47 17.46 -13.21
N LEU A 223 -6.32 16.92 -12.79
CA LEU A 223 -6.22 15.90 -11.73
C LEU A 223 -6.52 16.44 -10.33
N VAL A 224 -6.43 17.76 -10.12
CA VAL A 224 -6.73 18.38 -8.82
C VAL A 224 -8.19 18.13 -8.43
N LEU A 225 -9.12 18.25 -9.37
CA LEU A 225 -10.55 18.07 -9.11
C LEU A 225 -10.91 16.64 -8.64
N PRO A 226 -10.57 15.55 -9.36
CA PRO A 226 -10.84 14.20 -8.89
C PRO A 226 -10.07 13.85 -7.61
N ALA A 227 -8.90 14.45 -7.36
CA ALA A 227 -8.18 14.29 -6.11
C ALA A 227 -8.96 14.88 -4.93
N LEU A 228 -9.42 16.13 -5.03
CA LEU A 228 -10.26 16.75 -4.00
C LEU A 228 -11.57 15.99 -3.80
N ALA A 229 -12.21 15.57 -4.90
CA ALA A 229 -13.41 14.75 -4.83
C ALA A 229 -13.14 13.40 -4.14
N GLY A 230 -11.98 12.77 -4.40
CA GLY A 230 -11.58 11.51 -3.77
C GLY A 230 -11.31 11.59 -2.29
N MET A 231 -10.75 12.71 -1.80
CA MET A 231 -10.60 12.97 -0.38
C MET A 231 -11.96 13.02 0.33
N LEU A 232 -12.89 13.82 -0.20
CA LEU A 232 -14.22 13.99 0.38
C LEU A 232 -15.04 12.69 0.28
N TYR A 233 -15.12 12.13 -0.92
CA TYR A 233 -15.86 10.91 -1.18
C TYR A 233 -15.33 9.74 -0.36
N GLY A 234 -14.01 9.52 -0.34
CA GLY A 234 -13.37 8.46 0.45
C GLY A 234 -13.70 8.59 1.93
N SER A 235 -13.54 9.79 2.51
CA SER A 235 -13.82 10.02 3.93
C SER A 235 -15.30 9.85 4.28
N MET A 236 -16.23 10.39 3.50
CA MET A 236 -17.66 10.24 3.75
C MET A 236 -18.13 8.79 3.56
N LYS A 237 -17.64 8.12 2.51
CA LYS A 237 -18.02 6.74 2.23
C LYS A 237 -17.48 5.82 3.33
N ALA A 238 -16.27 6.04 3.84
CA ALA A 238 -15.72 5.27 4.96
C ALA A 238 -16.61 5.32 6.22
N LEU A 239 -17.19 6.47 6.56
CA LEU A 239 -18.11 6.64 7.70
C LEU A 239 -19.34 5.73 7.63
N THR A 240 -19.87 5.51 6.43
CA THR A 240 -21.07 4.70 6.24
C THR A 240 -20.79 3.19 6.23
N GLN A 241 -19.53 2.76 6.37
CA GLN A 241 -19.17 1.35 6.30
C GLN A 241 -19.30 0.64 7.65
N SER A 242 -20.10 -0.42 7.68
CA SER A 242 -20.13 -1.38 8.78
C SER A 242 -18.97 -2.39 8.70
N ARG A 243 -18.54 -2.75 7.49
CA ARG A 243 -17.48 -3.75 7.27
C ARG A 243 -16.10 -3.09 7.37
N VAL A 244 -15.27 -3.58 8.30
CA VAL A 244 -13.90 -3.07 8.55
C VAL A 244 -13.05 -3.05 7.28
N ARG A 245 -13.05 -4.11 6.48
CA ARG A 245 -12.28 -4.17 5.23
C ARG A 245 -12.66 -3.06 4.24
N LEU A 246 -13.95 -2.73 4.15
CA LEU A 246 -14.42 -1.64 3.29
C LEU A 246 -14.11 -0.28 3.89
N LEU A 247 -14.30 -0.09 5.20
CA LEU A 247 -13.93 1.13 5.90
C LEU A 247 -12.47 1.49 5.61
N LEU A 248 -11.56 0.53 5.76
CA LEU A 248 -10.13 0.71 5.48
C LEU A 248 -9.82 0.95 4.00
N ALA A 249 -10.58 0.37 3.07
CA ALA A 249 -10.42 0.64 1.64
C ALA A 249 -10.76 2.09 1.28
N TYR A 250 -11.88 2.61 1.79
CA TYR A 250 -12.29 4.00 1.55
C TYR A 250 -11.43 5.00 2.32
N ALA A 251 -10.89 4.60 3.49
CA ALA A 251 -9.86 5.37 4.19
C ALA A 251 -8.60 5.53 3.34
N GLY A 252 -8.10 4.42 2.76
CA GLY A 252 -6.97 4.43 1.84
C GLY A 252 -7.23 5.32 0.62
N LEU A 253 -8.43 5.25 0.02
CA LEU A 253 -8.83 6.14 -1.09
C LEU A 253 -8.67 7.63 -0.71
N SER A 254 -9.13 8.02 0.49
CA SER A 254 -9.02 9.41 0.95
C SER A 254 -7.55 9.85 1.09
N PHE A 255 -6.72 9.04 1.77
CA PHE A 255 -5.30 9.35 1.95
C PHE A 255 -4.52 9.35 0.63
N PHE A 256 -4.74 8.40 -0.27
CA PHE A 256 -4.08 8.41 -1.59
C PHE A 256 -4.55 9.58 -2.46
N SER A 257 -5.77 10.08 -2.25
CA SER A 257 -6.24 11.29 -2.94
C SER A 257 -5.49 12.55 -2.47
N ILE A 258 -5.06 12.63 -1.21
CA ILE A 258 -4.15 13.69 -0.72
C ILE A 258 -2.84 13.66 -1.50
N LEU A 259 -2.30 12.46 -1.74
CA LEU A 259 -1.06 12.29 -2.53
C LEU A 259 -1.26 12.74 -3.99
N TRP A 260 -2.37 12.35 -4.62
CA TRP A 260 -2.73 12.82 -5.97
C TRP A 260 -2.79 14.35 -6.05
N TRP A 261 -3.46 14.98 -5.09
CA TRP A 261 -3.55 16.43 -5.02
C TRP A 261 -2.18 17.08 -4.88
N TYR A 262 -1.34 16.56 -3.99
CA TYR A 262 0.01 17.08 -3.80
C TYR A 262 0.83 17.02 -5.10
N VAL A 263 0.83 15.88 -5.78
CA VAL A 263 1.59 15.70 -7.04
C VAL A 263 1.05 16.60 -8.13
N ALA A 264 -0.28 16.69 -8.28
CA ALA A 264 -0.90 17.55 -9.29
C ALA A 264 -0.63 19.04 -9.02
N ALA A 265 -0.70 19.48 -7.76
CA ALA A 265 -0.54 20.86 -7.36
C ALA A 265 0.93 21.34 -7.40
N THR A 266 1.88 20.48 -7.03
CA THR A 266 3.31 20.84 -7.01
C THR A 266 4.05 20.44 -8.26
N ARG A 267 3.49 19.53 -9.07
CA ARG A 267 4.16 18.87 -10.20
C ARG A 267 5.47 18.19 -9.81
N THR A 268 5.61 17.83 -8.53
CA THR A 268 6.80 17.19 -7.98
C THR A 268 6.42 16.04 -7.06
N ALA A 269 7.34 15.09 -6.88
CA ALA A 269 7.20 14.00 -5.94
C ALA A 269 8.51 13.82 -5.17
N PRO A 270 8.68 14.52 -4.04
CA PRO A 270 9.88 14.37 -3.25
C PRO A 270 9.90 12.97 -2.60
N PRO A 271 11.05 12.46 -2.15
CA PRO A 271 11.14 11.11 -1.55
C PRO A 271 10.19 10.88 -0.36
N GLN A 272 9.81 11.95 0.34
CA GLN A 272 8.83 11.93 1.44
C GLN A 272 7.42 11.56 0.98
N ALA A 273 7.08 11.77 -0.31
CA ALA A 273 5.87 11.26 -0.92
C ALA A 273 5.85 9.71 -0.91
N GLY A 274 7.01 9.09 -1.14
CA GLY A 274 7.19 7.64 -0.99
C GLY A 274 7.02 7.17 0.46
N VAL A 275 7.55 7.92 1.44
CA VAL A 275 7.36 7.63 2.87
C VAL A 275 5.87 7.70 3.24
N TYR A 276 5.16 8.74 2.78
CA TYR A 276 3.73 8.89 2.98
C TYR A 276 2.96 7.70 2.39
N LEU A 277 3.16 7.42 1.10
CA LEU A 277 2.52 6.31 0.38
C LEU A 277 2.73 4.97 1.10
N CYS A 278 3.96 4.67 1.45
CA CYS A 278 4.30 3.41 2.11
C CYS A 278 3.73 3.32 3.52
N SER A 279 3.69 4.43 4.25
CA SER A 279 3.10 4.46 5.59
C SER A 279 1.58 4.26 5.55
N VAL A 280 0.87 4.89 4.60
CA VAL A 280 -0.56 4.64 4.37
C VAL A 280 -0.80 3.16 4.05
N GLY A 281 -0.03 2.60 3.11
CA GLY A 281 -0.16 1.21 2.69
C GLY A 281 0.14 0.20 3.80
N LEU A 282 1.22 0.41 4.57
CA LEU A 282 1.59 -0.45 5.70
C LEU A 282 0.64 -0.32 6.88
N ALA A 283 0.17 0.88 7.23
CA ALA A 283 -0.79 1.07 8.31
C ALA A 283 -2.14 0.41 7.97
N THR A 284 -2.61 0.62 6.74
CA THR A 284 -3.82 -0.05 6.22
C THR A 284 -3.64 -1.57 6.20
N GLY A 285 -2.50 -2.06 5.71
CA GLY A 285 -2.14 -3.48 5.71
C GLY A 285 -2.09 -4.06 7.12
N GLY A 286 -1.47 -3.37 8.08
CA GLY A 286 -1.41 -3.79 9.48
C GLY A 286 -2.78 -3.92 10.13
N LEU A 287 -3.68 -2.94 9.92
CA LEU A 287 -5.06 -3.01 10.40
C LEU A 287 -5.84 -4.15 9.74
N LEU A 288 -5.60 -4.44 8.46
CA LEU A 288 -6.19 -5.60 7.78
C LEU A 288 -5.67 -6.94 8.33
N LEU A 289 -4.37 -7.03 8.63
CA LEU A 289 -3.78 -8.22 9.28
C LEU A 289 -4.39 -8.45 10.67
N ALA A 290 -4.56 -7.38 11.45
CA ALA A 290 -5.22 -7.43 12.75
C ALA A 290 -6.68 -7.88 12.61
N TRP A 291 -7.42 -7.31 11.66
CA TRP A 291 -8.79 -7.72 11.38
C TRP A 291 -8.89 -9.18 10.93
N HIS A 292 -7.98 -9.66 10.09
CA HIS A 292 -7.98 -11.05 9.66
C HIS A 292 -7.70 -12.02 10.81
N ALA A 293 -6.86 -11.65 11.79
CA ALA A 293 -6.64 -12.46 12.99
C ALA A 293 -7.93 -12.68 13.81
N ILE A 294 -8.82 -11.67 13.83
CA ILE A 294 -10.17 -11.74 14.41
C ILE A 294 -11.07 -12.64 13.54
N GLN A 295 -11.12 -12.43 12.23
CA GLN A 295 -11.92 -13.26 11.32
C GLN A 295 -11.52 -14.73 11.35
N ALA A 296 -10.22 -15.02 11.52
CA ALA A 296 -9.73 -16.40 11.64
C ALA A 296 -10.23 -17.12 12.91
N ARG A 297 -10.73 -16.38 13.92
CA ARG A 297 -11.27 -16.94 15.17
C ARG A 297 -12.79 -17.01 15.17
N TYR A 298 -13.43 -15.95 14.68
CA TYR A 298 -14.89 -15.77 14.81
C TYR A 298 -15.64 -15.92 13.48
N GLY A 299 -14.93 -16.14 12.37
CA GLY A 299 -15.50 -16.19 11.03
C GLY A 299 -15.82 -14.80 10.47
N GLU A 300 -16.64 -14.77 9.43
CA GLU A 300 -17.18 -13.52 8.88
C GLU A 300 -18.29 -12.99 9.80
N VAL A 301 -17.90 -12.12 10.73
CA VAL A 301 -18.80 -11.45 11.67
C VAL A 301 -18.82 -9.94 11.43
N ASP A 302 -19.96 -9.33 11.75
CA ASP A 302 -20.07 -7.87 11.81
C ASP A 302 -19.18 -7.33 12.94
N ARG A 303 -18.56 -6.16 12.73
CA ARG A 303 -17.70 -5.52 13.73
C ARG A 303 -18.43 -5.28 15.04
N ARG A 304 -19.74 -5.01 14.97
CA ARG A 304 -20.60 -4.77 16.14
C ARG A 304 -20.86 -6.03 16.97
N ALA A 305 -20.63 -7.22 16.41
CA ALA A 305 -20.81 -8.48 17.14
C ALA A 305 -19.61 -8.84 18.03
N VAL A 306 -18.43 -8.25 17.76
CA VAL A 306 -17.17 -8.52 18.46
C VAL A 306 -16.78 -7.29 19.29
N THR A 307 -16.95 -7.37 20.60
CA THR A 307 -16.70 -6.27 21.54
C THR A 307 -15.97 -6.75 22.80
N GLY A 308 -15.40 -5.83 23.57
CA GLY A 308 -14.78 -6.14 24.86
C GLY A 308 -13.51 -7.00 24.78
N LEU A 309 -12.77 -6.94 23.66
CA LEU A 309 -11.58 -7.78 23.45
C LEU A 309 -10.41 -7.47 24.39
N VAL A 310 -10.34 -6.25 24.95
CA VAL A 310 -9.19 -5.79 25.75
C VAL A 310 -8.86 -6.70 26.94
N TYR A 311 -9.89 -7.25 27.61
CA TYR A 311 -9.73 -8.05 28.82
C TYR A 311 -9.12 -9.43 28.57
N ARG A 312 -9.39 -10.00 27.38
CA ARG A 312 -9.02 -11.39 27.05
C ARG A 312 -7.97 -11.49 25.95
N MET A 313 -7.75 -10.41 25.20
CA MET A 313 -6.74 -10.31 24.14
C MET A 313 -5.90 -9.02 24.31
N PRO A 314 -5.18 -8.85 25.44
CA PRO A 314 -4.45 -7.61 25.72
C PRO A 314 -3.34 -7.32 24.70
N ARG A 315 -2.67 -8.35 24.15
CA ARG A 315 -1.63 -8.14 23.13
C ARG A 315 -2.24 -7.62 21.84
N PHE A 316 -3.36 -8.20 21.42
CA PHE A 316 -4.13 -7.67 20.30
C PHE A 316 -4.55 -6.22 20.52
N ALA A 317 -5.08 -5.91 21.71
CA ALA A 317 -5.56 -4.58 22.05
C ALA A 317 -4.47 -3.51 21.96
N VAL A 318 -3.27 -3.78 22.48
CA VAL A 318 -2.14 -2.86 22.39
C VAL A 318 -1.72 -2.66 20.93
N LEU A 319 -1.53 -3.76 20.18
CA LEU A 319 -1.02 -3.67 18.80
C LEU A 319 -2.01 -3.01 17.84
N VAL A 320 -3.32 -3.30 17.96
CA VAL A 320 -4.32 -2.66 17.10
C VAL A 320 -4.51 -1.18 17.45
N SER A 321 -4.37 -0.81 18.74
CA SER A 321 -4.38 0.60 19.16
C SER A 321 -3.19 1.35 18.59
N LEU A 322 -1.98 0.80 18.69
CA LEU A 322 -0.77 1.40 18.09
C LEU A 322 -0.89 1.52 16.56
N LEU A 323 -1.45 0.51 15.89
CA LEU A 323 -1.70 0.56 14.44
C LEU A 323 -2.73 1.62 14.07
N ALA A 324 -3.76 1.82 14.89
CA ALA A 324 -4.71 2.90 14.70
C ALA A 324 -4.04 4.27 14.88
N LEU A 325 -3.21 4.46 15.92
CA LEU A 325 -2.43 5.69 16.09
C LEU A 325 -1.52 5.94 14.86
N ALA A 326 -0.90 4.89 14.31
CA ALA A 326 -0.11 4.98 13.10
C ALA A 326 -0.94 5.34 11.86
N ALA A 327 -2.14 4.77 11.71
CA ALA A 327 -3.05 5.04 10.59
C ALA A 327 -3.71 6.42 10.67
N MET A 328 -3.83 7.00 11.87
CA MET A 328 -4.23 8.40 12.09
C MET A 328 -3.07 9.38 11.88
N GLY A 329 -1.86 8.85 11.64
CA GLY A 329 -0.63 9.61 11.41
C GLY A 329 -0.25 10.47 12.62
N LEU A 330 -0.22 9.85 13.80
CA LEU A 330 0.37 10.45 15.00
C LEU A 330 1.89 10.22 15.03
N PRO A 331 2.68 11.11 15.66
CA PRO A 331 4.08 10.82 15.98
C PRO A 331 4.18 9.58 16.90
N PRO A 332 5.20 8.71 16.74
CA PRO A 332 6.39 8.83 15.90
C PRO A 332 6.29 8.08 14.55
N PHE A 333 5.10 7.87 13.99
CA PHE A 333 4.92 7.00 12.81
C PHE A 333 5.18 7.72 11.47
N GLY A 334 5.59 6.97 10.45
CA GLY A 334 5.95 7.47 9.11
C GLY A 334 4.86 8.24 8.38
N LEU A 335 3.58 7.95 8.68
CA LEU A 335 2.47 8.69 8.06
C LEU A 335 2.49 10.16 8.49
N PHE A 336 2.83 10.44 9.75
CA PHE A 336 3.00 11.80 10.26
C PHE A 336 4.15 12.53 9.57
N SER A 337 5.35 11.93 9.55
CA SER A 337 6.55 12.55 8.99
C SER A 337 6.42 12.80 7.49
N GLY A 338 5.87 11.83 6.75
CA GLY A 338 5.57 11.95 5.34
C GLY A 338 4.56 13.06 5.07
N PHE A 339 3.42 13.05 5.78
CA PHE A 339 2.39 14.07 5.61
C PHE A 339 2.89 15.47 5.93
N LEU A 340 3.56 15.66 7.06
CA LEU A 340 4.09 16.97 7.47
C LEU A 340 5.12 17.51 6.47
N SER A 341 5.96 16.64 5.91
CA SER A 341 6.95 17.02 4.88
C SER A 341 6.28 17.48 3.59
N LEU A 342 5.20 16.81 3.18
CA LEU A 342 4.40 17.24 2.02
C LEU A 342 3.66 18.54 2.32
N LEU A 343 3.07 18.67 3.51
CA LEU A 343 2.32 19.85 3.95
C LEU A 343 3.20 21.10 4.02
N LEU A 344 4.45 20.98 4.49
CA LEU A 344 5.38 22.08 4.67
C LEU A 344 6.26 22.33 3.44
N ALA A 345 6.03 21.65 2.32
CA ALA A 345 6.80 21.83 1.11
C ALA A 345 6.62 23.26 0.56
N PRO A 346 7.71 24.02 0.29
CA PRO A 346 7.61 25.39 -0.21
C PRO A 346 6.91 25.52 -1.57
N SER A 347 6.91 24.44 -2.36
CA SER A 347 6.29 24.36 -3.68
C SER A 347 4.76 24.22 -3.64
N LEU A 348 4.17 23.97 -2.47
CA LEU A 348 2.75 23.70 -2.34
C LEU A 348 1.94 25.00 -2.32
N PRO A 349 1.01 25.22 -3.29
CA PRO A 349 0.26 26.46 -3.38
C PRO A 349 -0.73 26.62 -2.21
N ARG A 350 -0.83 27.85 -1.69
CA ARG A 350 -1.87 28.19 -0.71
C ARG A 350 -3.23 28.18 -1.41
N SER A 351 -4.07 27.20 -1.07
CA SER A 351 -5.38 27.00 -1.70
C SER A 351 -6.44 26.56 -0.68
N GLY A 352 -7.73 26.67 -1.03
CA GLY A 352 -8.82 26.18 -0.18
C GLY A 352 -8.80 24.66 0.07
N ALA A 353 -7.97 23.91 -0.68
CA ALA A 353 -7.79 22.47 -0.52
C ALA A 353 -7.35 22.07 0.88
N TRP A 354 -6.67 22.94 1.63
CA TRP A 354 -6.27 22.69 3.01
C TRP A 354 -7.44 22.31 3.92
N LEU A 355 -8.57 23.00 3.79
CA LEU A 355 -9.76 22.71 4.59
C LEU A 355 -10.28 21.29 4.32
N ILE A 356 -10.23 20.87 3.05
CA ILE A 356 -10.63 19.53 2.62
C ILE A 356 -9.67 18.48 3.19
N VAL A 357 -8.36 18.72 3.11
CA VAL A 357 -7.33 17.83 3.65
C VAL A 357 -7.52 17.62 5.16
N PHE A 358 -7.68 18.70 5.93
CA PHE A 358 -7.90 18.61 7.38
C PHE A 358 -9.23 17.94 7.72
N GLY A 359 -10.32 18.28 7.02
CA GLY A 359 -11.61 17.65 7.22
C GLY A 359 -11.58 16.15 6.93
N ALA A 360 -10.92 15.74 5.84
CA ALA A 360 -10.74 14.35 5.48
C ALA A 360 -9.91 13.58 6.52
N TRP A 361 -8.84 14.18 7.03
CA TRP A 361 -7.96 13.60 8.05
C TRP A 361 -8.64 13.46 9.42
N LEU A 362 -9.37 14.48 9.86
CA LEU A 362 -10.13 14.44 11.12
C LEU A 362 -11.24 13.39 11.05
N THR A 363 -11.95 13.35 9.92
CA THR A 363 -12.95 12.31 9.66
C THR A 363 -12.32 10.92 9.71
N ALA A 364 -11.12 10.76 9.12
CA ALA A 364 -10.37 9.52 9.17
C ALA A 364 -9.99 9.08 10.57
N SER A 365 -9.51 10.03 11.36
CA SER A 365 -9.15 9.80 12.75
C SER A 365 -10.36 9.35 13.57
N TRP A 366 -11.51 10.00 13.36
CA TRP A 366 -12.74 9.65 14.06
C TRP A 366 -13.21 8.21 13.77
N TYR A 367 -13.33 7.80 12.50
CA TYR A 367 -13.84 6.45 12.21
C TYR A 367 -12.85 5.32 12.53
N ILE A 368 -11.53 5.58 12.49
CA ILE A 368 -10.52 4.60 12.90
C ILE A 368 -10.59 4.41 14.41
N LEU A 369 -10.74 5.50 15.15
CA LEU A 369 -10.89 5.45 16.61
C LEU A 369 -12.21 4.77 17.01
N ASP A 370 -13.34 5.11 16.37
CA ASP A 370 -14.64 4.42 16.56
C ASP A 370 -14.51 2.91 16.33
N MET A 371 -13.85 2.53 15.24
CA MET A 371 -13.62 1.11 14.92
C MET A 371 -12.83 0.41 16.02
N VAL A 372 -11.70 0.97 16.46
CA VAL A 372 -10.88 0.34 17.50
C VAL A 372 -11.58 0.34 18.84
N GLN A 373 -12.26 1.42 19.22
CA GLN A 373 -13.00 1.50 20.48
C GLN A 373 -14.12 0.47 20.53
N GLY A 374 -14.89 0.34 19.44
CA GLY A 374 -15.96 -0.65 19.34
C GLY A 374 -15.46 -2.09 19.45
N LEU A 375 -14.26 -2.39 18.96
CA LEU A 375 -13.66 -3.73 19.06
C LEU A 375 -13.10 -4.02 20.46
N LEU A 376 -12.40 -3.05 21.06
CA LEU A 376 -11.64 -3.28 22.28
C LEU A 376 -12.47 -3.13 23.55
N PHE A 377 -13.35 -2.13 23.59
CA PHE A 377 -14.11 -1.77 24.78
C PHE A 377 -15.56 -2.29 24.68
N GLY A 378 -16.31 -2.13 25.77
CA GLY A 378 -17.68 -2.59 25.90
C GLY A 378 -17.82 -3.89 26.69
N ARG A 379 -19.03 -4.47 26.66
CA ARG A 379 -19.36 -5.69 27.40
C ARG A 379 -18.65 -6.88 26.80
N GLN A 380 -17.88 -7.59 27.63
CA GLN A 380 -17.33 -8.90 27.25
C GLN A 380 -18.50 -9.86 26.99
N ARG A 381 -18.41 -10.63 25.90
CA ARG A 381 -19.43 -11.62 25.57
C ARG A 381 -18.97 -13.02 25.97
N SER A 382 -19.85 -13.78 26.62
CA SER A 382 -19.53 -15.14 27.10
C SER A 382 -19.60 -16.21 26.01
N ASP A 383 -20.24 -15.92 24.87
CA ASP A 383 -20.37 -16.80 23.71
C ASP A 383 -19.09 -16.89 22.86
N LEU A 384 -18.17 -15.93 23.01
CA LEU A 384 -16.92 -15.89 22.26
C LEU A 384 -15.82 -16.68 22.96
N ARG A 385 -15.17 -17.59 22.21
CA ARG A 385 -13.92 -18.22 22.66
C ARG A 385 -12.77 -17.26 22.47
N TYR A 386 -12.19 -16.81 23.57
CA TYR A 386 -11.06 -15.90 23.54
C TYR A 386 -9.74 -16.65 23.42
N THR A 387 -9.01 -16.36 22.36
CA THR A 387 -7.59 -16.71 22.23
C THR A 387 -6.87 -15.49 21.72
N ASP A 388 -5.89 -15.00 22.48
CA ASP A 388 -5.06 -13.88 22.05
C ASP A 388 -4.25 -14.24 20.79
N LEU A 389 -3.43 -13.33 20.31
CA LEU A 389 -2.62 -13.49 19.11
C LEU A 389 -1.71 -14.72 19.18
N ARG A 390 -1.71 -15.50 18.09
CA ARG A 390 -0.72 -16.55 17.85
C ARG A 390 0.64 -15.89 17.63
N ARG A 391 1.72 -16.64 17.90
CA ARG A 391 3.10 -16.15 17.75
C ARG A 391 3.38 -15.50 16.39
N SER A 392 2.85 -16.08 15.31
CA SER A 392 3.05 -15.55 13.95
C SER A 392 2.25 -14.28 13.66
N GLU A 393 1.03 -14.18 14.19
CA GLU A 393 0.19 -12.98 14.07
C GLU A 393 0.82 -11.83 14.87
N PHE A 394 1.25 -12.11 16.11
CA PHE A 394 1.96 -11.17 16.97
C PHE A 394 3.25 -10.65 16.31
N ALA A 395 4.12 -11.55 15.85
CA ALA A 395 5.37 -11.16 15.20
C ALA A 395 5.15 -10.30 13.95
N SER A 396 4.14 -10.62 13.14
CA SER A 396 3.78 -9.83 11.97
C SER A 396 3.31 -8.42 12.33
N LEU A 397 2.43 -8.27 13.32
CA LEU A 397 1.92 -6.95 13.71
C LEU A 397 3.02 -6.09 14.37
N VAL A 398 3.87 -6.70 15.20
CA VAL A 398 5.03 -6.02 15.80
C VAL A 398 6.00 -5.55 14.72
N LEU A 399 6.38 -6.41 13.77
CA LEU A 399 7.30 -6.03 12.71
C LEU A 399 6.70 -4.94 11.80
N CYS A 400 5.40 -4.98 11.53
CA CYS A 400 4.71 -3.90 10.81
C CYS A 400 4.82 -2.55 11.56
N LEU A 401 4.57 -2.54 12.88
CA LEU A 401 4.71 -1.35 13.71
C LEU A 401 6.15 -0.82 13.74
N LEU A 402 7.13 -1.72 13.85
CA LEU A 402 8.55 -1.33 13.82
C LEU A 402 8.92 -0.67 12.49
N LEU A 403 8.40 -1.16 11.36
CA LEU A 403 8.60 -0.49 10.07
C LEU A 403 7.93 0.88 10.03
N LEU A 404 6.70 1.01 10.53
CA LEU A 404 6.00 2.29 10.60
C LEU A 404 6.74 3.31 11.48
N ILE A 405 7.32 2.89 12.59
CA ILE A 405 8.17 3.72 13.46
C ILE A 405 9.48 4.06 12.74
N ALA A 406 10.13 3.07 12.12
CA ALA A 406 11.37 3.29 11.37
C ALA A 406 11.19 4.34 10.28
N LEU A 407 10.07 4.31 9.55
CA LEU A 407 9.69 5.31 8.55
C LEU A 407 9.44 6.71 9.13
N GLY A 408 8.98 6.80 10.38
CA GLY A 408 8.75 8.08 11.06
C GLY A 408 10.02 8.71 11.62
N LEU A 409 10.93 7.88 12.13
CA LEU A 409 12.19 8.32 12.73
C LEU A 409 13.31 8.56 11.71
N THR A 410 13.19 8.03 10.50
CA THR A 410 14.26 8.16 9.50
C THR A 410 14.37 9.61 9.00
N PRO A 411 15.55 10.24 9.12
CA PRO A 411 15.76 11.58 8.60
C PRO A 411 15.54 11.65 7.09
N ALA A 412 14.93 12.73 6.61
CA ALA A 412 14.67 13.01 5.19
C ALA A 412 15.90 12.80 4.28
N ARG A 413 17.11 13.00 4.81
CA ARG A 413 18.39 12.84 4.10
C ARG A 413 18.65 11.41 3.62
N PHE A 414 18.12 10.39 4.31
CA PHE A 414 18.31 8.99 3.91
C PHE A 414 17.50 8.61 2.67
N PHE A 415 16.54 9.44 2.28
CA PHE A 415 15.65 9.18 1.13
C PHE A 415 16.00 9.98 -0.10
N GLN A 416 16.94 10.93 -0.01
CA GLN A 416 17.41 11.68 -1.17
C GLN A 416 18.27 10.78 -2.07
N PRO A 417 18.00 10.70 -3.39
CA PRO A 417 18.95 10.13 -4.34
C PRO A 417 20.26 10.90 -4.22
N GLY A 418 21.39 10.20 -4.11
CA GLY A 418 22.68 10.77 -3.74
C GLY A 418 23.12 11.95 -4.61
N THR A 419 22.69 13.16 -4.26
CA THR A 419 23.43 14.37 -4.52
C THR A 419 24.41 14.53 -3.37
N SER A 420 25.67 14.65 -3.76
CA SER A 420 26.81 14.98 -2.90
C SER A 420 26.40 15.88 -1.74
N THR A 421 26.88 15.51 -0.55
CA THR A 421 27.05 16.42 0.59
C THR A 421 27.15 17.86 0.08
N PRO A 422 26.20 18.77 0.41
CA PRO A 422 26.54 20.17 0.27
C PRO A 422 27.79 20.31 1.14
N GLN A 423 28.93 20.61 0.51
CA GLN A 423 30.07 21.08 1.24
C GLN A 423 29.50 22.15 2.16
N LEU A 424 29.67 21.97 3.46
CA LEU A 424 29.58 23.07 4.40
C LEU A 424 30.66 24.06 3.95
N ARG A 425 30.38 24.85 2.90
CA ARG A 425 30.97 26.17 2.76
C ARG A 425 30.35 26.96 3.89
N THR A 426 30.97 26.83 5.06
CA THR A 426 31.14 27.93 5.99
C THR A 426 31.70 29.12 5.19
N ALA A 427 30.82 29.88 4.55
CA ALA A 427 30.93 31.33 4.59
C ALA A 427 30.09 31.68 5.84
N MET A 428 30.61 32.00 7.01
CA MET A 428 31.74 32.90 7.29
C MET A 428 31.78 34.10 6.33
N GLU A 429 30.61 34.58 5.92
CA GLU A 429 30.46 36.02 5.75
C GLU A 429 30.63 36.62 7.13
N SER A 430 31.78 37.28 7.30
CA SER A 430 32.07 38.16 8.41
C SER A 430 30.87 39.07 8.64
N LEU A 431 30.17 38.87 9.75
CA LEU A 431 29.38 39.90 10.41
C LEU A 431 30.34 41.02 10.81
N SER A 432 30.63 41.93 9.85
CA SER A 432 31.18 43.24 10.16
C SER A 432 30.10 44.02 10.89
N TRP A 433 30.15 43.94 12.22
CA TRP A 433 29.44 44.87 13.08
C TRP A 433 29.96 46.28 12.79
N ASN A 434 29.23 47.06 11.99
CA ASN A 434 29.43 48.50 11.95
C ASN A 434 28.79 49.11 13.20
N ARG A 435 29.63 49.85 13.95
CA ARG A 435 29.24 50.71 15.07
C ARG A 435 28.54 51.96 14.58
#